data_AF-A0A965HSV5-F1
#
_entry.id   AF-A0A965HSV5-F1
#
_cell.length_a   1.000
_cell.length_b   1.000
_cell.length_c   1.000
_cell.angle_alpha   90.00
_cell.angle_beta   90.00
_cell.angle_gamma   90.00
#
_symmetry.space_group_name_H-M   'P 1'
#
loop_
_entity.id
_entity.type
_entity.pdbx_description
1 polymer ?
#
loop_
_entity_poly.entity_id
_entity_poly.type
_entity_poly.pdbx_seq_one_letter_code
_entity_poly.pdbx_strand_id
1 'polypeptide(L)'
;MFWRRTTGHGAFFGLIGGTFAAAVFHGLALAKGCTPGIKGGWLQPMFSFQSEMGQNFWMAIVAWSACFGLTILISLLTRRTKSDEELKGLVYSLTPKPKAEDEAWYKRPVLVGILVMIAVVILNFLFL
;
A
#
# COMPACT_ATOMS: atom_id res chain seq x y z
N MET A 1 -11.60 0.39 -1.33
CA MET A 1 -12.49 -0.52 -0.58
C MET A 1 -12.83 -0.01 0.82
N PHE A 2 -11.91 0.58 1.58
CA PHE A 2 -12.20 1.02 2.96
C PHE A 2 -12.71 2.46 3.09
N TRP A 3 -12.83 3.20 1.98
CA TRP A 3 -13.20 4.62 2.00
C TRP A 3 -14.25 4.95 0.95
N ARG A 4 -15.41 5.46 1.39
CA ARG A 4 -16.56 5.77 0.50
C ARG A 4 -16.40 7.05 -0.32
N ARG A 5 -15.41 7.89 0.01
CA ARG A 5 -15.21 9.20 -0.64
C ARG A 5 -14.27 9.14 -1.85
N THR A 6 -13.60 8.01 -2.09
CA THR A 6 -12.74 7.85 -3.28
C THR A 6 -13.53 8.11 -4.56
N THR A 7 -13.02 9.00 -5.42
CA THR A 7 -13.58 9.28 -6.75
C THR A 7 -12.74 8.59 -7.83
N GLY A 8 -13.31 8.43 -9.03
CA GLY A 8 -12.57 7.87 -10.18
C GLY A 8 -11.36 8.72 -10.58
N HIS A 9 -11.48 10.05 -10.53
CA HIS A 9 -10.38 10.98 -10.76
C HIS A 9 -9.27 10.79 -9.71
N GLY A 10 -9.63 10.67 -8.43
CA GLY A 10 -8.66 10.44 -7.36
C GLY A 10 -7.90 9.13 -7.57
N ALA A 11 -8.61 8.04 -7.88
CA ALA A 11 -7.97 6.75 -8.14
C ALA A 11 -7.03 6.78 -9.36
N PHE A 12 -7.47 7.39 -10.46
CA PHE A 12 -6.70 7.45 -11.71
C PHE A 12 -5.42 8.29 -11.56
N PHE A 13 -5.55 9.54 -11.12
CA PHE A 13 -4.40 10.42 -10.94
C PHE A 13 -3.51 10.01 -9.77
N GLY A 14 -4.09 9.39 -8.74
CA GLY A 14 -3.34 8.74 -7.67
C GLY A 14 -2.42 7.66 -8.23
N LEU A 15 -2.94 6.74 -9.04
CA LEU A 15 -2.13 5.69 -9.67
C LEU A 15 -1.00 6.27 -10.51
N ILE A 16 -1.29 7.22 -11.40
CA ILE A 16 -0.27 7.87 -12.24
C ILE A 16 0.79 8.55 -11.37
N GLY A 17 0.37 9.32 -10.37
CA GLY A 17 1.29 10.02 -9.48
C GLY A 17 2.15 9.07 -8.65
N GLY A 18 1.60 7.95 -8.21
CA GLY A 18 2.35 6.90 -7.53
C GLY A 18 3.40 6.25 -8.41
N THR A 19 3.04 5.89 -9.66
CA THR A 19 3.98 5.33 -10.64
C THR A 19 5.09 6.33 -10.96
N PHE A 20 4.75 7.61 -11.16
CA PHE A 20 5.73 8.64 -11.42
C PHE A 20 6.66 8.87 -10.22
N ALA A 21 6.12 8.95 -9.00
CA ALA A 21 6.91 9.06 -7.78
C ALA A 21 7.89 7.89 -7.62
N ALA A 22 7.45 6.67 -7.92
CA ALA A 22 8.31 5.47 -7.92
C ALA A 22 9.45 5.59 -8.96
N ALA A 23 9.14 6.03 -10.18
CA ALA A 23 10.13 6.21 -11.24
C ALA A 23 11.16 7.28 -10.87
N VAL A 24 10.73 8.42 -10.32
CA VAL A 24 11.63 9.47 -9.83
C VAL A 24 12.49 8.93 -8.68
N PHE A 25 11.89 8.28 -7.69
CA PHE A 25 12.63 7.69 -6.58
C PHE A 25 13.67 6.67 -7.05
N HIS A 26 13.31 5.77 -7.96
CA HIS A 26 14.23 4.81 -8.53
C HIS A 26 15.35 5.49 -9.32
N GLY A 27 15.05 6.56 -10.06
CA GLY A 27 16.06 7.39 -10.72
C GLY A 27 17.00 8.10 -9.74
N LEU A 28 16.57 8.31 -8.49
CA LEU A 28 17.35 8.95 -7.43
C LEU A 28 18.01 7.97 -6.45
N ALA A 29 17.69 6.68 -6.54
CA ALA A 29 18.15 5.65 -5.63
C ALA A 29 19.07 4.64 -6.32
N LEU A 30 20.07 4.15 -5.61
CA LEU A 30 20.95 3.09 -6.09
C LEU A 30 21.43 2.18 -4.95
N ALA A 31 21.32 0.88 -5.15
CA ALA A 31 21.84 -0.11 -4.23
C ALA A 31 23.34 -0.37 -4.45
N LYS A 32 24.04 -0.72 -3.36
CA LYS A 32 25.47 -1.02 -3.36
C LYS A 32 25.77 -2.17 -4.31
N GLY A 33 26.75 -1.98 -5.19
CA GLY A 33 27.14 -2.97 -6.19
C GLY A 33 26.30 -2.94 -7.46
N CYS A 34 25.28 -2.09 -7.56
CA CYS A 34 24.49 -1.92 -8.76
C CYS A 34 25.03 -0.82 -9.67
N THR A 35 24.87 -1.00 -10.99
CA THR A 35 25.28 -0.01 -11.99
C THR A 35 24.22 1.08 -12.15
N PRO A 36 24.57 2.37 -12.04
CA PRO A 36 23.66 3.48 -12.37
C PRO A 36 23.11 3.35 -13.79
N GLY A 37 21.84 3.71 -14.00
CA GLY A 37 21.16 3.62 -15.29
C GLY A 37 20.38 2.32 -15.52
N ILE A 38 20.77 1.22 -14.87
CA ILE A 38 20.09 -0.08 -15.03
C ILE A 38 19.18 -0.37 -13.83
N LYS A 39 19.71 -0.23 -12.62
CA LYS A 39 19.06 -0.58 -11.36
C LYS A 39 18.68 0.65 -10.53
N GLY A 40 18.49 1.78 -11.21
CA GLY A 40 18.21 3.07 -10.61
C GLY A 40 19.32 4.08 -10.86
N GLY A 41 19.28 5.22 -10.17
CA GLY A 41 20.34 6.24 -10.23
C GLY A 41 20.51 6.93 -11.59
N TRP A 42 19.55 6.82 -12.52
CA TRP A 42 19.63 7.42 -13.86
C TRP A 42 19.35 8.93 -13.88
N LEU A 43 18.81 9.50 -12.80
CA LEU A 43 18.71 10.95 -12.63
C LEU A 43 19.95 11.45 -11.88
N GLN A 44 20.05 11.07 -10.61
CA GLN A 44 21.19 11.37 -9.74
C GLN A 44 21.08 10.50 -8.48
N PRO A 45 22.02 9.59 -8.18
CA PRO A 45 21.90 8.67 -7.05
C PRO A 45 22.12 9.39 -5.71
N MET A 46 21.06 10.00 -5.18
CA MET A 46 21.05 10.68 -3.88
C MET A 46 20.79 9.74 -2.71
N PHE A 47 20.14 8.60 -2.95
CA PHE A 47 19.81 7.61 -1.93
C PHE A 47 20.59 6.31 -2.16
N SER A 48 21.41 5.91 -1.19
CA SER A 48 22.18 4.66 -1.23
C SER A 48 21.54 3.57 -0.38
N PHE A 49 21.37 2.38 -0.93
CA PHE A 49 20.86 1.21 -0.20
C PHE A 49 21.91 0.10 -0.10
N GLN A 50 21.90 -0.67 1.00
CA GLN A 50 22.82 -1.81 1.15
C GLN A 50 22.44 -3.01 0.25
N SER A 51 21.16 -3.12 -0.14
CA SER A 51 20.66 -4.20 -0.98
C SER A 51 19.57 -3.71 -1.95
N GLU A 52 19.42 -4.41 -3.08
CA GLU A 52 18.33 -4.15 -4.05
C GLU A 52 16.95 -4.31 -3.41
N MET A 53 16.79 -5.29 -2.53
CA MET A 53 15.53 -5.51 -1.83
C MET A 53 15.16 -4.31 -0.93
N GLY A 54 16.14 -3.73 -0.22
CA GLY A 54 15.92 -2.52 0.58
C GLY A 54 15.47 -1.33 -0.27
N GLN A 55 16.08 -1.14 -1.43
CA GLN A 55 15.67 -0.13 -2.41
C GLN A 55 14.23 -0.36 -2.90
N ASN A 56 13.87 -1.62 -3.24
CA ASN A 56 12.53 -1.97 -3.72
C ASN A 56 11.44 -1.70 -2.68
N PHE A 57 11.69 -2.00 -1.41
CA PHE A 57 10.75 -1.69 -0.33
C PHE A 57 10.51 -0.19 -0.18
N TRP A 58 11.58 0.61 -0.19
CA TRP A 58 11.44 2.06 -0.13
C TRP A 58 10.73 2.64 -1.35
N MET A 59 11.01 2.12 -2.54
CA MET A 59 10.29 2.51 -3.75
C MET A 59 8.79 2.20 -3.64
N ALA A 60 8.43 1.01 -3.12
CA ALA A 60 7.05 0.63 -2.90
C ALA A 60 6.35 1.56 -1.89
N ILE A 61 7.04 1.93 -0.80
CA ILE A 61 6.53 2.90 0.18
C ILE A 61 6.27 4.25 -0.49
N VAL A 62 7.23 4.78 -1.25
CA VAL A 62 7.08 6.07 -1.95
C VAL A 62 5.92 6.02 -2.95
N ALA A 63 5.85 4.96 -3.76
CA ALA A 63 4.79 4.76 -4.74
C ALA A 63 3.41 4.72 -4.08
N TRP A 64 3.29 3.93 -3.01
CA TRP A 64 2.05 3.76 -2.26
C TRP A 64 1.64 5.06 -1.56
N SER A 65 2.56 5.73 -0.86
CA SER A 65 2.28 6.98 -0.15
C SER A 65 1.85 8.09 -1.10
N ALA A 66 2.52 8.25 -2.25
CA ALA A 66 2.15 9.22 -3.26
C ALA A 66 0.78 8.89 -3.88
N CYS A 67 0.55 7.62 -4.27
CA CYS A 67 -0.72 7.18 -4.82
C CYS A 67 -1.88 7.40 -3.85
N PHE A 68 -1.71 6.95 -2.60
CA PHE A 68 -2.73 7.03 -1.56
C PHE A 68 -3.03 8.48 -1.18
N GLY A 69 -1.98 9.29 -0.97
CA GLY A 69 -2.11 10.72 -0.65
C GLY A 69 -2.82 11.49 -1.76
N LEU A 70 -2.38 11.34 -3.02
CA LEU A 70 -3.04 11.98 -4.16
C LEU A 70 -4.47 11.51 -4.35
N THR A 71 -4.73 10.20 -4.18
CA THR A 71 -6.08 9.66 -4.22
C THR A 71 -6.98 10.36 -3.21
N ILE A 72 -6.51 10.55 -1.97
CA ILE A 72 -7.26 11.25 -0.92
C ILE A 72 -7.51 12.70 -1.31
N LEU A 73 -6.44 13.44 -1.62
CA LEU A 73 -6.52 14.88 -1.90
C LEU A 73 -7.46 15.17 -3.09
N ILE A 74 -7.25 14.49 -4.21
CA ILE A 74 -8.05 14.68 -5.42
C ILE A 74 -9.49 14.21 -5.20
N SER A 75 -9.71 13.12 -4.45
CA SER A 75 -11.08 12.67 -4.14
C SER A 75 -11.86 13.67 -3.27
N LEU A 76 -11.17 14.41 -2.40
CA LEU A 76 -11.79 15.47 -1.59
C LEU A 76 -12.07 16.73 -2.42
N LEU A 77 -11.21 17.04 -3.38
CA LEU A 77 -11.33 18.22 -4.25
C LEU A 77 -12.28 18.01 -5.44
N THR A 78 -12.60 16.76 -5.78
CA THR A 78 -13.48 16.43 -6.92
C THR A 78 -14.89 16.08 -6.46
N ARG A 79 -15.87 16.33 -7.33
CA ARG A 79 -17.27 15.99 -7.03
C ARG A 79 -17.45 14.49 -6.98
N ARG A 80 -18.16 14.03 -5.95
CA ARG A 80 -18.62 12.65 -5.84
C ARG A 80 -19.70 12.39 -6.89
N THR A 81 -19.56 11.31 -7.66
CA THR A 81 -20.49 10.95 -8.74
C THR A 81 -21.37 9.73 -8.43
N LYS A 82 -20.95 8.85 -7.53
CA LYS A 82 -21.71 7.64 -7.14
C LYS A 82 -22.39 7.79 -5.78
N SER A 83 -23.64 7.36 -5.66
CA SER A 83 -24.41 7.31 -4.41
C SER A 83 -23.87 6.25 -3.43
N ASP A 84 -24.35 6.22 -2.19
CA ASP A 84 -23.98 5.17 -1.22
C ASP A 84 -24.53 3.79 -1.65
N GLU A 85 -25.70 3.76 -2.29
CA GLU A 85 -26.33 2.53 -2.81
C GLU A 85 -25.48 1.87 -3.91
N GLU A 86 -24.98 2.65 -4.86
CA GLU A 86 -24.10 2.16 -5.93
C GLU A 86 -22.73 1.65 -5.42
N LEU A 87 -22.36 2.00 -4.18
CA LEU A 87 -21.10 1.59 -3.56
C LEU A 87 -21.25 0.37 -2.63
N LYS A 88 -22.49 -0.11 -2.40
CA LYS A 88 -22.71 -1.36 -1.68
C LYS A 88 -22.03 -2.53 -2.41
N GLY A 89 -21.37 -3.40 -1.68
CA GLY A 89 -20.54 -4.47 -2.24
C GLY A 89 -19.12 -4.04 -2.62
N LEU A 90 -18.87 -2.75 -2.87
CA LEU A 90 -17.56 -2.21 -3.26
C LEU A 90 -16.80 -1.57 -2.09
N VAL A 91 -17.54 -0.97 -1.15
CA VAL A 91 -16.98 -0.27 0.01
C VAL A 91 -17.35 -1.01 1.28
N TYR A 92 -16.34 -1.44 2.03
CA TYR A 92 -16.48 -2.25 3.23
C TYR A 92 -17.45 -1.66 4.27
N SER A 93 -17.46 -0.33 4.44
CA SER A 93 -18.36 0.34 5.40
C SER A 93 -19.83 0.35 4.97
N LEU A 94 -20.12 0.14 3.67
CA LEU A 94 -21.47 0.16 3.10
C LEU A 94 -22.00 -1.25 2.83
N THR A 95 -21.11 -2.25 2.79
CA THR A 95 -21.47 -3.65 2.54
C THR A 95 -21.91 -4.34 3.84
N PRO A 96 -23.08 -5.02 3.84
CA PRO A 96 -23.48 -5.87 4.95
C PRO A 96 -22.42 -6.93 5.26
N LYS A 97 -22.05 -7.05 6.54
CA LYS A 97 -21.03 -8.00 6.97
C LYS A 97 -21.71 -9.32 7.33
N PRO A 98 -21.28 -10.46 6.76
CA PRO A 98 -21.78 -11.75 7.21
C PRO A 98 -21.42 -11.94 8.69
N LYS A 99 -22.40 -12.43 9.47
CA LYS A 99 -22.16 -12.81 10.86
C LYS A 99 -21.58 -14.22 10.85
N ALA A 100 -20.42 -14.41 11.46
CA ALA A 100 -19.86 -15.73 11.69
C ALA A 100 -20.58 -16.34 12.91
N GLU A 101 -21.70 -17.02 12.67
CA GLU A 101 -22.37 -17.82 13.69
C GLU A 101 -21.83 -19.26 13.62
N ASP A 102 -21.45 -19.82 14.76
CA ASP A 102 -21.02 -21.22 14.96
C ASP A 102 -19.84 -21.77 14.13
N GLU A 103 -18.90 -20.92 13.75
CA GLU A 103 -17.66 -21.38 13.10
C GLU A 103 -16.61 -21.89 14.10
N ALA A 104 -15.93 -22.98 13.72
CA ALA A 104 -14.78 -23.54 14.45
C ALA A 104 -13.67 -22.49 14.67
N TRP A 105 -12.92 -22.60 15.77
CA TRP A 105 -11.96 -21.58 16.20
C TRP A 105 -10.91 -21.21 15.13
N TYR A 106 -10.44 -22.16 14.33
CA TYR A 106 -9.43 -21.96 13.28
C TYR A 106 -10.00 -21.30 12.01
N LYS A 107 -11.33 -21.24 11.86
CA LYS A 107 -12.00 -20.48 10.80
C LYS A 107 -12.17 -19.01 11.16
N ARG A 108 -11.94 -18.64 12.44
CA ARG A 108 -12.06 -17.27 12.95
C ARG A 108 -10.76 -16.50 12.67
N PRO A 109 -10.72 -15.55 11.73
CA PRO A 109 -9.48 -14.91 11.30
C PRO A 109 -8.76 -14.17 12.43
N VAL A 110 -9.52 -13.60 13.38
CA VAL A 110 -8.98 -12.87 14.52
C VAL A 110 -8.17 -13.79 15.44
N LEU A 111 -8.67 -14.99 15.76
CA LEU A 111 -7.98 -15.90 16.66
C LEU A 111 -6.69 -16.42 16.04
N VAL A 112 -6.75 -16.82 14.77
CA VAL A 112 -5.56 -17.26 14.02
C VAL A 112 -4.55 -16.11 13.90
N GLY A 113 -5.02 -14.89 13.63
CA GLY A 113 -4.17 -13.69 13.57
C GLY A 113 -3.43 -13.43 14.89
N ILE A 114 -4.10 -13.57 16.03
CA ILE A 114 -3.47 -13.43 17.35
C ILE A 114 -2.39 -14.49 17.58
N LEU A 115 -2.67 -15.77 17.25
CA LEU A 115 -1.69 -16.84 17.38
C LEU A 115 -0.44 -16.61 16.52
N VAL A 116 -0.65 -16.17 15.28
CA VAL A 116 0.46 -15.81 14.37
C VAL A 116 1.24 -14.62 14.93
N MET A 117 0.59 -13.59 15.45
CA MET A 117 1.26 -12.44 16.07
C MET A 117 2.11 -12.85 17.28
N ILE A 118 1.59 -13.74 18.14
CA ILE A 118 2.36 -14.29 19.28
C ILE A 118 3.59 -15.03 18.78
N ALA A 119 3.44 -15.89 17.78
CA ALA A 119 4.55 -16.63 17.20
C ALA A 119 5.62 -15.69 16.60
N VAL A 120 5.20 -14.65 15.86
CA VAL A 120 6.10 -13.64 15.31
C VAL A 120 6.88 -12.92 16.41
N VAL A 121 6.23 -12.52 17.50
CA VAL A 121 6.88 -11.84 18.63
C VAL A 121 7.89 -12.77 19.30
N ILE A 122 7.53 -14.03 19.57
CA ILE A 122 8.45 -15.02 20.16
C ILE A 122 9.68 -15.21 19.28
N LEU A 123 9.48 -15.46 17.98
CA LEU A 123 10.58 -15.63 17.04
C LEU A 123 11.45 -14.37 16.96
N ASN A 124 10.83 -13.19 16.97
CA ASN A 124 11.57 -11.94 16.96
C ASN A 124 12.50 -11.83 18.18
N PHE A 125 12.05 -12.15 19.40
CA PHE A 125 12.91 -12.18 20.58
C PHE A 125 14.00 -13.25 20.56
N LEU A 126 13.75 -14.41 19.93
CA LEU A 126 14.74 -15.49 19.84
C LEU A 126 15.86 -15.20 18.83
N PHE A 127 15.57 -14.42 17.78
CA PHE A 127 16.50 -14.10 16.69
C PHE A 127 16.96 -12.63 16.66
N LEU A 128 16.52 -11.81 17.62
CA LEU A 128 17.04 -10.45 17.83
C LEU A 128 18.50 -10.50 18.29
#